data_AF-A0A7W1U2B3-F1
#
_entry.id   AF-A0A7W1U2B3-F1
#
_cell.length_a   1.000
_cell.length_b   1.000
_cell.length_c   1.000
_cell.angle_alpha   90.00
_cell.angle_beta   90.00
_cell.angle_gamma   90.00
#
_symmetry.space_group_name_H-M   'P 1'
#
loop_
_entity.id
_entity.type
_entity.pdbx_description
1 polymer ?
#
loop_
_entity_poly.entity_id
_entity_poly.type
_entity_poly.pdbx_seq_one_letter_code
_entity_poly.pdbx_strand_id
1 'polypeptide(L)'
;MFFVIRVYMNSVVSLTSLEMVNPVDDREQLVVPTIHEVVNRASQELFMSLLSTGVAAAFTVTPLSLPSLFAMPIVMAIFNTIIRRIPILIHSKITSLRASGQNKEKIKELEQKLAYSLKVIKVVCPLNFAMVDINTRGLLVHEGGHCIAASVLYQNAKPLIKIYPAPKRGNPLWFFTGEANWSNKEMTTLGQTLGRKNSHLIAAGAGTGCALISIIAMLTLSHKNKQKHPERSRYLLASAIATTVQHIFYALSAFWQKSKNHDFRTLWEGGVHPLVSVAFLALPLLSLIWYTAANNFTFYETKINDIKHQTPREPSLGGSTGNKAFRSKE
;
A
#
# COMPACT_ATOMS: atom_id res chain seq x y z
N MET A 1 -8.60 22.64 -1.40
CA MET A 1 -8.46 21.15 -1.31
C MET A 1 -8.42 20.45 -2.67
N PHE A 2 -9.38 20.69 -3.58
CA PHE A 2 -9.34 20.13 -4.95
C PHE A 2 -8.06 20.46 -5.73
N PHE A 3 -7.47 21.64 -5.50
CA PHE A 3 -6.16 22.01 -6.07
C PHE A 3 -5.02 21.11 -5.57
N VAL A 4 -5.02 20.75 -4.28
CA VAL A 4 -4.00 19.88 -3.66
C VAL A 4 -4.16 18.44 -4.16
N ILE A 5 -5.40 17.93 -4.25
CA ILE A 5 -5.70 16.61 -4.81
C ILE A 5 -5.31 16.57 -6.29
N ARG A 6 -5.59 17.63 -7.06
CA ARG A 6 -5.22 17.73 -8.48
C ARG A 6 -3.71 17.84 -8.68
N VAL A 7 -3.00 18.65 -7.89
CA VAL A 7 -1.54 18.74 -7.93
C VAL A 7 -0.92 17.40 -7.54
N TYR A 8 -1.40 16.73 -6.50
CA TYR A 8 -0.92 15.40 -6.11
C TYR A 8 -1.20 14.34 -7.18
N MET A 9 -2.42 14.27 -7.71
CA MET A 9 -2.79 13.35 -8.80
C MET A 9 -1.98 13.64 -10.06
N ASN A 10 -1.73 14.92 -10.39
CA ASN A 10 -0.91 15.31 -11.52
C ASN A 10 0.58 14.99 -11.29
N SER A 11 1.12 15.13 -10.08
CA SER A 11 2.49 14.71 -9.76
C SER A 11 2.64 13.18 -9.82
N VAL A 12 1.61 12.45 -9.40
CA VAL A 12 1.52 10.99 -9.47
C VAL A 12 1.30 10.51 -10.92
N VAL A 13 0.71 11.31 -11.80
CA VAL A 13 0.50 11.02 -13.23
C VAL A 13 1.67 11.49 -14.10
N SER A 14 2.37 12.58 -13.77
CA SER A 14 3.46 13.13 -14.59
C SER A 14 4.75 12.28 -14.56
N LEU A 15 4.89 11.38 -13.58
CA LEU A 15 6.02 10.45 -13.45
C LEU A 15 5.81 9.10 -14.17
N THR A 16 4.83 8.99 -15.07
CA THR A 16 4.49 7.75 -15.80
C THR A 16 5.48 7.33 -16.91
N SER A 17 6.61 8.02 -17.09
CA SER A 17 7.53 7.78 -18.21
C SER A 17 8.74 6.90 -17.90
N LEU A 18 8.89 6.36 -16.69
CA LEU A 18 10.04 5.52 -16.35
C LEU A 18 9.70 4.04 -16.47
N GLU A 19 9.88 3.52 -17.69
CA GLU A 19 10.02 2.10 -17.96
C GLU A 19 11.17 1.53 -17.14
N MET A 20 10.92 0.46 -16.40
CA MET A 20 12.01 -0.34 -15.87
C MET A 20 12.41 -1.36 -16.91
N VAL A 21 13.73 -1.49 -17.08
CA VAL A 21 14.39 -2.58 -17.78
C VAL A 21 13.76 -3.89 -17.31
N ASN A 22 13.15 -4.62 -18.25
CA ASN A 22 12.65 -5.97 -18.03
C ASN A 22 13.76 -6.80 -17.36
N PRO A 23 13.42 -7.76 -16.48
CA PRO A 23 14.37 -8.80 -16.10
C PRO A 23 14.62 -9.67 -17.33
N VAL A 24 15.49 -9.20 -18.22
CA VAL A 24 16.05 -9.99 -19.32
C VAL A 24 16.98 -11.01 -18.70
N ASP A 25 16.89 -12.23 -19.20
CA ASP A 25 17.48 -13.49 -18.73
C ASP A 25 19.03 -13.53 -18.72
N ASP A 26 19.70 -12.39 -18.90
CA ASP A 26 21.15 -12.30 -19.02
C ASP A 26 21.80 -11.96 -17.68
N ARG A 27 22.30 -13.01 -17.04
CA ARG A 27 23.03 -12.97 -15.75
C ARG A 27 24.29 -12.08 -15.75
N GLU A 28 24.65 -11.48 -16.88
CA GLU A 28 25.83 -10.61 -17.05
C GLU A 28 25.52 -9.11 -17.19
N GLN A 29 24.28 -8.69 -17.51
CA GLN A 29 23.97 -7.26 -17.72
C GLN A 29 23.49 -6.51 -16.46
N LEU A 30 23.49 -7.16 -15.29
CA LEU A 30 22.82 -6.66 -14.08
C LEU A 30 23.61 -5.66 -13.21
N VAL A 31 24.85 -5.29 -13.56
CA VAL A 31 25.82 -4.85 -12.52
C VAL A 31 26.26 -3.38 -12.56
N VAL A 32 26.04 -2.63 -13.63
CA VAL A 32 26.54 -1.24 -13.72
C VAL A 32 25.51 -0.13 -13.40
N PRO A 33 24.17 -0.32 -13.43
CA PRO A 33 23.24 0.71 -12.95
C PRO A 33 23.05 0.75 -11.42
N THR A 34 23.78 -0.04 -10.62
CA THR A 34 23.29 -0.50 -9.31
C THR A 34 23.25 0.57 -8.20
N ILE A 35 24.19 1.52 -8.15
CA ILE A 35 24.18 2.58 -7.13
C ILE A 35 23.31 3.75 -7.58
N HIS A 36 23.46 4.19 -8.83
CA HIS A 36 22.66 5.27 -9.39
C HIS A 36 21.16 4.95 -9.35
N GLU A 37 20.78 3.70 -9.61
CA GLU A 37 19.39 3.28 -9.53
C GLU A 37 18.86 3.28 -8.08
N VAL A 38 19.63 2.78 -7.11
CA VAL A 38 19.23 2.82 -5.69
C VAL A 38 19.08 4.26 -5.22
N VAL A 39 20.03 5.14 -5.57
CA VAL A 39 19.97 6.56 -5.23
C VAL A 39 18.76 7.20 -5.90
N ASN A 40 18.55 6.99 -7.19
CA ASN A 40 17.42 7.56 -7.93
C ASN A 40 16.07 7.13 -7.32
N ARG A 41 15.90 5.85 -7.01
CA ARG A 41 14.69 5.33 -6.34
C ARG A 41 14.49 5.93 -4.95
N ALA A 42 15.55 5.99 -4.14
CA ALA A 42 15.50 6.60 -2.82
C ALA A 42 15.18 8.10 -2.89
N SER A 43 15.75 8.82 -3.86
CA SER A 43 15.47 10.24 -4.12
C SER A 43 14.03 10.46 -4.56
N GLN A 44 13.47 9.60 -5.41
CA GLN A 44 12.07 9.69 -5.82
C GLN A 44 11.11 9.45 -4.64
N GLU A 45 11.38 8.43 -3.81
CA GLU A 45 10.62 8.19 -2.58
C GLU A 45 10.69 9.37 -1.63
N LEU A 46 11.90 9.86 -1.38
CA LEU A 46 12.11 11.02 -0.54
C LEU A 46 11.38 12.25 -1.08
N PHE A 47 11.46 12.51 -2.39
CA PHE A 47 10.77 13.61 -3.04
C PHE A 47 9.25 13.50 -2.87
N MET A 48 8.67 12.32 -3.13
CA MET A 48 7.23 12.10 -2.98
C MET A 48 6.77 12.22 -1.52
N SER A 49 7.54 11.65 -0.60
CA SER A 49 7.28 11.79 0.84
C SER A 49 7.39 13.25 1.28
N LEU A 50 8.43 13.98 0.88
CA LEU A 50 8.61 15.40 1.19
C LEU A 50 7.51 16.26 0.57
N LEU A 51 7.03 15.94 -0.64
CA LEU A 51 5.91 16.65 -1.26
C LEU A 51 4.63 16.46 -0.42
N SER A 52 4.33 15.23 -0.02
CA SER A 52 3.17 14.93 0.84
C SER A 52 3.29 15.59 2.22
N THR A 53 4.49 15.57 2.80
CA THR A 53 4.85 16.25 4.05
C THR A 53 4.73 17.76 3.93
N GLY A 54 5.20 18.36 2.83
CA GLY A 54 5.12 19.81 2.60
C GLY A 54 3.68 20.29 2.52
N VAL A 55 2.80 19.51 1.89
CA VAL A 55 1.35 19.79 1.91
C VAL A 55 0.81 19.68 3.35
N ALA A 56 1.16 18.64 4.09
CA ALA A 56 0.72 18.46 5.48
C ALA A 56 1.28 19.53 6.43
N ALA A 57 2.48 20.03 6.17
CA ALA A 57 3.15 21.07 6.94
C ALA A 57 2.33 22.37 6.99
N ALA A 58 1.60 22.69 5.91
CA ALA A 58 0.69 23.85 5.85
C ALA A 58 -0.47 23.77 6.87
N PHE A 59 -0.71 22.60 7.47
CA PHE A 59 -1.77 22.33 8.46
C PHE A 59 -1.21 22.02 9.86
N THR A 60 0.10 22.18 10.07
CA THR A 60 0.73 21.97 11.37
C THR A 60 0.53 23.18 12.27
N VAL A 61 0.20 22.94 13.53
CA VAL A 61 -0.16 24.03 14.48
C VAL A 61 0.93 24.30 15.50
N THR A 62 1.85 23.35 15.70
CA THR A 62 2.93 23.51 16.66
C THR A 62 4.30 23.57 15.98
N PRO A 63 5.23 24.43 16.45
CA PRO A 63 6.60 24.47 15.95
C PRO A 63 7.32 23.12 16.01
N LEU A 64 6.94 22.25 16.95
CA LEU A 64 7.48 20.89 17.09
C LEU A 64 6.88 19.89 16.08
N SER A 65 5.68 20.13 15.56
CA SER A 65 5.07 19.24 14.57
C SER A 65 5.86 19.22 13.27
N LEU A 66 6.38 20.37 12.86
CA LEU A 66 7.02 20.55 11.57
C LEU A 66 8.32 19.72 11.46
N PRO A 67 9.31 19.81 12.38
CA PRO A 67 10.49 18.95 12.33
C PRO A 67 10.16 17.47 12.38
N SER A 68 9.21 17.05 13.23
CA SER A 68 8.81 15.64 13.32
C SER A 68 8.21 15.14 12.00
N LEU A 69 7.43 15.98 11.31
CA LEU A 69 6.76 15.63 10.05
C LEU A 69 7.79 15.43 8.92
N PHE A 70 8.89 16.20 8.92
CA PHE A 70 9.99 16.08 7.97
C PHE A 70 11.02 15.00 8.33
N ALA A 71 11.21 14.70 9.63
CA ALA A 71 12.13 13.66 10.06
C ALA A 71 11.73 12.26 9.55
N MET A 72 10.43 11.96 9.51
CA MET A 72 9.93 10.63 9.14
C MET A 72 10.24 10.25 7.67
N PRO A 73 9.97 11.10 6.65
CA PRO A 73 10.46 10.90 5.27
C PRO A 73 11.96 10.65 5.16
N ILE A 74 12.77 11.41 5.90
CA ILE A 74 14.23 11.33 5.86
C ILE A 74 14.70 9.99 6.44
N VAL A 75 14.22 9.63 7.62
CA VAL A 75 14.52 8.34 8.27
C VAL A 75 14.11 7.17 7.38
N MET A 76 12.92 7.24 6.77
CA MET A 76 12.44 6.24 5.82
C MET A 76 13.35 6.12 4.60
N ALA A 77 13.77 7.23 3.99
CA ALA A 77 14.66 7.23 2.83
C ALA A 77 16.02 6.61 3.16
N ILE A 78 16.59 6.94 4.33
CA ILE A 78 17.83 6.33 4.85
C ILE A 78 17.64 4.83 5.01
N PHE A 79 16.59 4.41 5.70
CA PHE A 79 16.33 3.00 5.98
C PHE A 79 16.10 2.18 4.70
N ASN A 80 15.29 2.69 3.76
CA ASN A 80 15.09 2.05 2.45
C ASN A 80 16.39 1.98 1.64
N THR A 81 17.25 2.99 1.71
CA THR A 81 18.58 2.98 1.08
C THR A 81 19.46 1.88 1.66
N ILE A 82 19.49 1.74 2.99
CA ILE A 82 20.27 0.70 3.67
C ILE A 82 19.81 -0.69 3.25
N ILE A 83 18.49 -0.96 3.29
CA ILE A 83 17.95 -2.27 2.92
C ILE A 83 18.27 -2.61 1.46
N ARG A 84 18.16 -1.65 0.53
CA ARG A 84 18.47 -1.85 -0.90
C ARG A 84 19.94 -2.13 -1.18
N ARG A 85 20.86 -1.76 -0.29
CA ARG A 85 22.28 -2.09 -0.43
C ARG A 85 22.58 -3.58 -0.15
N ILE A 86 21.75 -4.27 0.63
CA ILE A 86 22.01 -5.68 1.01
C ILE A 86 22.14 -6.61 -0.20
N PRO A 87 21.22 -6.64 -1.18
CA PRO A 87 21.36 -7.46 -2.38
C PRO A 87 22.60 -7.15 -3.20
N ILE A 88 22.99 -5.87 -3.27
CA ILE A 88 24.16 -5.41 -4.02
C ILE A 88 25.43 -6.03 -3.42
N LEU A 89 25.54 -5.98 -2.09
CA LEU A 89 26.67 -6.57 -1.35
C LEU A 89 26.72 -8.10 -1.52
N ILE A 90 25.57 -8.78 -1.42
CA ILE A 90 25.49 -10.24 -1.63
C ILE A 90 25.89 -10.59 -3.07
N HIS A 91 25.37 -9.87 -4.05
CA HIS A 91 25.66 -10.10 -5.46
C HIS A 91 27.14 -9.87 -5.78
N SER A 92 27.73 -8.76 -5.33
CA SER A 92 29.17 -8.49 -5.46
C SER A 92 30.01 -9.62 -4.86
N LYS A 93 29.58 -10.17 -3.72
CA LYS A 93 30.24 -11.32 -3.10
C LYS A 93 30.12 -12.59 -3.96
N ILE A 94 28.95 -12.87 -4.54
CA ILE A 94 28.77 -14.00 -5.46
C ILE A 94 29.71 -13.87 -6.67
N THR A 95 29.77 -12.69 -7.29
CA THR A 95 30.60 -12.44 -8.47
C THR A 95 32.09 -12.63 -8.16
N SER A 96 32.59 -12.09 -7.04
CA SER A 96 33.99 -12.30 -6.63
C SER A 96 34.32 -13.78 -6.34
N LEU A 97 33.38 -14.55 -5.78
CA LEU A 97 33.56 -15.98 -5.54
C LEU A 97 33.59 -16.79 -6.85
N ARG A 98 32.75 -16.43 -7.82
CA ARG A 98 32.78 -17.04 -9.16
C ARG A 98 34.09 -16.76 -9.88
N ALA A 99 34.55 -15.51 -9.86
CA ALA A 99 35.79 -15.10 -10.51
C ALA A 99 37.04 -15.76 -9.91
N SER A 100 37.03 -16.05 -8.61
CA SER A 100 38.13 -16.74 -7.92
C SER A 100 38.08 -18.27 -8.03
N GLY A 101 37.12 -18.84 -8.77
CA GLY A 101 36.98 -20.29 -8.93
C GLY A 101 36.62 -21.03 -7.63
N GLN A 102 36.07 -20.33 -6.63
CA GLN A 102 35.83 -20.89 -5.30
C GLN A 102 34.50 -21.67 -5.17
N ASN A 103 34.43 -22.42 -4.05
CA ASN A 103 33.39 -23.34 -3.58
C ASN A 103 31.94 -23.06 -4.08
N LYS A 104 31.46 -23.94 -4.98
CA LYS A 104 30.11 -23.93 -5.57
C LYS A 104 28.98 -23.96 -4.54
N GLU A 105 29.17 -24.62 -3.40
CA GLU A 105 28.16 -24.71 -2.35
C GLU A 105 27.92 -23.34 -1.71
N LYS A 106 28.99 -22.59 -1.43
CA LYS A 106 28.93 -21.24 -0.87
C LYS A 106 28.25 -20.26 -1.82
N ILE A 107 28.46 -20.42 -3.13
CA ILE A 107 27.77 -19.63 -4.16
C ILE A 107 26.26 -19.91 -4.11
N LYS A 108 25.86 -21.17 -4.07
CA LYS A 108 24.45 -21.58 -4.00
C LYS A 108 23.75 -21.05 -2.75
N GLU A 109 24.42 -21.09 -1.60
CA GLU A 109 23.91 -20.52 -0.34
C GLU A 109 23.68 -19.01 -0.47
N LEU A 110 24.64 -18.27 -1.04
CA LEU A 110 24.50 -16.83 -1.25
C LEU A 110 23.41 -16.47 -2.25
N GLU A 111 23.21 -17.27 -3.30
CA GLU A 111 22.12 -17.09 -4.26
C GLU A 111 20.74 -17.23 -3.59
N GLN A 112 20.60 -18.20 -2.67
CA GLN A 112 19.39 -18.34 -1.86
C GLN A 112 19.17 -17.13 -0.95
N LYS A 113 20.24 -16.64 -0.28
CA LYS A 113 20.20 -15.41 0.54
C LYS A 113 19.84 -14.19 -0.29
N LEU A 114 20.37 -14.07 -1.51
CA LEU A 114 20.04 -13.00 -2.44
C LEU A 114 18.56 -13.04 -2.80
N ALA A 115 18.04 -14.19 -3.23
CA ALA A 115 16.63 -14.37 -3.58
C ALA A 115 15.70 -14.01 -2.40
N TYR A 116 16.06 -14.41 -1.17
CA TYR A 116 15.33 -14.04 0.04
C TYR A 116 15.37 -12.53 0.28
N SER A 117 16.54 -11.89 0.24
CA SER A 117 16.69 -10.45 0.45
C SER A 117 15.87 -9.60 -0.54
N LEU A 118 15.82 -10.03 -1.81
CA LEU A 118 15.01 -9.39 -2.84
C LEU A 118 13.51 -9.51 -2.54
N LYS A 119 13.03 -10.64 -2.00
CA LYS A 119 11.64 -10.78 -1.54
C LYS A 119 11.35 -9.83 -0.37
N VAL A 120 12.26 -9.74 0.61
CA VAL A 120 12.11 -8.84 1.77
C VAL A 120 12.01 -7.38 1.30
N ILE A 121 12.88 -6.91 0.40
CA ILE A 121 12.83 -5.53 -0.12
C ILE A 121 11.50 -5.20 -0.78
N LYS A 122 10.96 -6.13 -1.57
CA LYS A 122 9.68 -5.96 -2.27
C LYS A 122 8.48 -5.77 -1.32
N VAL A 123 8.64 -6.13 -0.04
CA VAL A 123 7.62 -6.00 0.99
C VAL A 123 7.93 -4.82 1.92
N VAL A 124 9.15 -4.76 2.47
CA VAL A 124 9.53 -3.81 3.52
C VAL A 124 9.60 -2.38 3.00
N CYS A 125 10.20 -2.14 1.83
CA CYS A 125 10.35 -0.76 1.33
C CYS A 125 9.00 -0.08 1.03
N PRO A 126 8.03 -0.74 0.37
CA PRO A 126 6.67 -0.20 0.25
C PRO A 126 5.97 0.02 1.58
N LEU A 127 6.14 -0.86 2.57
CA LEU A 127 5.53 -0.71 3.89
C LEU A 127 6.11 0.50 4.66
N ASN A 128 7.42 0.72 4.62
CA ASN A 128 8.02 1.91 5.24
C ASN A 128 7.48 3.20 4.64
N PHE A 129 7.30 3.24 3.32
CA PHE A 129 6.67 4.38 2.66
C PHE A 129 5.21 4.55 3.04
N ALA A 130 4.46 3.45 3.12
CA ALA A 130 3.08 3.48 3.56
C ALA A 130 2.93 4.11 4.96
N MET A 131 3.89 3.91 5.87
CA MET A 131 3.89 4.55 7.18
C MET A 131 4.00 6.08 7.10
N VAL A 132 4.82 6.61 6.18
CA VAL A 132 4.90 8.06 5.95
C VAL A 132 3.61 8.58 5.31
N ASP A 133 3.10 7.86 4.31
CA ASP A 133 1.88 8.23 3.59
C ASP A 133 0.66 8.30 4.52
N ILE A 134 0.49 7.33 5.41
CA ILE A 134 -0.54 7.31 6.46
C ILE A 134 -0.47 8.56 7.33
N ASN A 135 0.73 8.89 7.83
CA ASN A 135 0.93 10.00 8.77
C ASN A 135 0.89 11.39 8.10
N THR A 136 0.79 11.44 6.77
CA THR A 136 0.73 12.69 6.00
C THR A 136 -0.56 12.73 5.19
N ARG A 137 -0.56 12.16 3.98
CA ARG A 137 -1.70 12.14 3.07
C ARG A 137 -2.92 11.46 3.70
N GLY A 138 -2.74 10.30 4.34
CA GLY A 138 -3.83 9.56 4.98
C GLY A 138 -4.55 10.42 6.02
N LEU A 139 -3.79 11.05 6.91
CA LEU A 139 -4.29 12.01 7.90
C LEU A 139 -5.02 13.20 7.25
N LEU A 140 -4.42 13.82 6.22
CA LEU A 140 -5.05 14.95 5.53
C LEU A 140 -6.36 14.59 4.83
N VAL A 141 -6.43 13.40 4.23
CA VAL A 141 -7.67 12.90 3.60
C VAL A 141 -8.75 12.67 4.65
N HIS A 142 -8.37 12.12 5.80
CA HIS A 142 -9.28 11.92 6.94
C HIS A 142 -9.82 13.24 7.47
N GLU A 143 -8.94 14.15 7.89
CA GLU A 143 -9.35 15.46 8.43
C GLU A 143 -10.05 16.33 7.39
N GLY A 144 -9.62 16.23 6.12
CA GLY A 144 -10.27 16.89 5.00
C GLY A 144 -11.71 16.42 4.78
N GLY A 145 -12.01 15.14 5.03
CA GLY A 145 -13.37 14.60 4.99
C GLY A 145 -14.28 15.27 6.00
N HIS A 146 -13.83 15.40 7.26
CA HIS A 146 -14.57 16.17 8.28
C HIS A 146 -14.80 17.61 7.86
N CYS A 147 -13.77 18.28 7.32
CA CYS A 147 -13.86 19.67 6.88
C CYS A 147 -14.86 19.85 5.73
N ILE A 148 -14.88 18.94 4.74
CA ILE A 148 -15.88 18.98 3.66
C ILE A 148 -17.28 18.84 4.24
N ALA A 149 -17.51 17.78 5.03
CA ALA A 149 -18.83 17.51 5.59
C ALA A 149 -19.33 18.67 6.45
N ALA A 150 -18.45 19.23 7.29
CA ALA A 150 -18.78 20.39 8.11
C ALA A 150 -19.16 21.62 7.25
N SER A 151 -18.41 21.89 6.18
CA SER A 151 -18.69 23.02 5.27
C SER A 151 -19.99 22.85 4.48
N VAL A 152 -20.40 21.61 4.22
CA VAL A 152 -21.65 21.30 3.51
C VAL A 152 -22.86 21.35 4.46
N LEU A 153 -22.69 20.94 5.72
CA LEU A 153 -23.79 20.75 6.67
C LEU A 153 -24.02 21.94 7.61
N TYR A 154 -22.98 22.72 7.91
CA TYR A 154 -23.05 23.85 8.85
C TYR A 154 -22.68 25.17 8.17
N GLN A 155 -23.43 26.22 8.51
CA GLN A 155 -23.10 27.58 8.06
C GLN A 155 -21.88 28.08 8.81
N ASN A 156 -21.02 28.83 8.11
CA ASN A 156 -19.84 29.47 8.69
C ASN A 156 -18.91 28.51 9.46
N ALA A 157 -18.87 27.23 9.07
CA ALA A 157 -18.16 26.17 9.81
C ALA A 157 -16.66 26.45 10.05
N LYS A 158 -16.02 27.26 9.19
CA LYS A 158 -14.59 27.63 9.19
C LYS A 158 -13.68 26.48 9.69
N PRO A 159 -13.79 25.27 9.11
CA PRO A 159 -13.09 24.11 9.64
C PRO A 159 -11.58 24.28 9.46
N LEU A 160 -10.83 24.01 10.52
CA LEU A 160 -9.38 24.10 10.53
C LEU A 160 -8.80 22.72 10.86
N ILE A 161 -7.97 22.19 9.95
CA ILE A 161 -7.19 20.98 10.19
C ILE A 161 -5.98 21.36 11.04
N LYS A 162 -5.82 20.67 12.17
CA LYS A 162 -4.67 20.85 13.06
C LYS A 162 -3.92 19.54 13.22
N ILE A 163 -2.66 19.50 12.80
CA ILE A 163 -1.79 18.33 13.01
C ILE A 163 -0.94 18.53 14.27
N TYR A 164 -0.95 17.54 15.17
CA TYR A 164 -0.20 17.49 16.42
C TYR A 164 0.68 16.24 16.49
N PRO A 165 1.86 16.29 17.15
CA PRO A 165 2.61 15.07 17.45
C PRO A 165 1.87 14.25 18.51
N ALA A 166 1.96 12.93 18.41
CA ALA A 166 1.06 12.00 19.10
C ALA A 166 1.10 11.89 20.64
N PRO A 167 2.15 12.27 21.41
CA PRO A 167 2.09 11.97 22.85
C PRO A 167 1.05 12.81 23.60
N LYS A 168 0.49 13.87 23.01
CA LYS A 168 -0.53 14.71 23.70
C LYS A 168 -1.88 14.04 23.92
N ARG A 169 -2.20 12.91 23.26
CA ARG A 169 -3.51 12.23 23.37
C ARG A 169 -3.45 10.77 23.83
N GLY A 170 -2.31 10.33 24.39
CA GLY A 170 -2.19 9.03 25.04
C GLY A 170 -2.30 7.82 24.11
N ASN A 171 -2.09 8.00 22.80
CA ASN A 171 -2.22 6.93 21.82
C ASN A 171 -0.84 6.61 21.21
N PRO A 172 -0.10 5.61 21.77
CA PRO A 172 1.31 5.37 21.46
C PRO A 172 1.57 4.80 20.05
N LEU A 173 0.50 4.41 19.33
CA LEU A 173 0.59 3.84 17.98
C LEU A 173 0.64 4.87 16.85
N TRP A 174 0.48 6.16 17.16
CA TRP A 174 0.44 7.23 16.16
C TRP A 174 1.67 8.11 16.30
N PHE A 175 2.16 8.70 15.20
CA PHE A 175 3.17 9.78 15.26
C PHE A 175 2.52 11.16 15.21
N PHE A 176 1.35 11.25 14.54
CA PHE A 176 0.56 12.47 14.46
C PHE A 176 -0.94 12.21 14.70
N THR A 177 -1.64 13.22 15.19
CA THR A 177 -3.10 13.25 15.30
C THR A 177 -3.64 14.52 14.67
N GLY A 178 -4.83 14.43 14.08
CA GLY A 178 -5.56 15.54 13.51
C GLY A 178 -6.72 16.00 14.40
N GLU A 179 -7.20 17.21 14.16
CA GLU A 179 -8.50 17.65 14.65
C GLU A 179 -9.08 18.66 13.67
N ALA A 180 -10.30 18.42 13.23
CA ALA A 180 -11.16 19.40 12.58
C ALA A 180 -12.12 20.02 13.60
N ASN A 181 -12.02 21.33 13.83
CA ASN A 181 -12.94 22.08 14.69
C ASN A 181 -13.99 22.82 13.84
N TRP A 182 -15.28 22.68 14.15
CA TRP A 182 -16.34 23.47 13.53
C TRP A 182 -17.39 23.91 14.57
N SER A 183 -17.94 25.12 14.43
CA SER A 183 -18.96 25.64 15.37
C SER A 183 -20.38 25.25 14.94
N ASN A 184 -21.09 24.47 15.75
CA ASN A 184 -22.42 23.92 15.48
C ASN A 184 -23.60 24.92 15.65
N LYS A 185 -23.42 26.21 15.32
CA LYS A 185 -24.45 27.21 15.63
C LYS A 185 -25.60 27.17 14.62
N GLU A 186 -25.31 27.30 13.33
CA GLU A 186 -26.32 27.37 12.27
C GLU A 186 -26.09 26.26 11.22
N MET A 187 -27.17 25.66 10.72
CA MET A 187 -27.13 24.58 9.73
C MET A 187 -27.48 25.11 8.33
N THR A 188 -26.88 24.53 7.29
CA THR A 188 -27.28 24.79 5.90
C THR A 188 -28.67 24.20 5.63
N THR A 189 -29.30 24.51 4.51
CA THR A 189 -30.60 23.89 4.12
C THR A 189 -30.53 22.36 4.13
N LEU A 190 -29.41 21.80 3.64
CA LEU A 190 -29.18 20.35 3.68
C LEU A 190 -29.04 19.85 5.13
N GLY A 191 -28.24 20.52 5.96
CA GLY A 191 -28.09 20.16 7.37
C GLY A 191 -29.40 20.24 8.17
N GLN A 192 -30.24 21.23 7.88
CA GLN A 192 -31.58 21.37 8.46
C GLN A 192 -32.48 20.20 8.06
N THR A 193 -32.46 19.81 6.78
CA THR A 193 -33.25 18.69 6.25
C THR A 193 -32.85 17.36 6.91
N LEU A 194 -31.55 17.13 7.09
CA LEU A 194 -31.04 15.92 7.76
C LEU A 194 -31.25 15.96 9.28
N GLY A 195 -31.37 17.16 9.84
CA GLY A 195 -31.40 17.41 11.28
C GLY A 195 -29.99 17.44 11.89
N ARG A 196 -29.89 18.10 13.05
CA ARG A 196 -28.60 18.34 13.73
C ARG A 196 -27.89 17.05 14.13
N LYS A 197 -28.64 16.06 14.64
CA LYS A 197 -28.08 14.77 15.07
C LYS A 197 -27.43 14.03 13.90
N ASN A 198 -28.16 13.84 12.80
CA ASN A 198 -27.63 13.11 11.64
C ASN A 198 -26.49 13.87 10.97
N SER A 199 -26.59 15.20 10.87
CA SER A 199 -25.50 16.03 10.34
C SER A 199 -24.21 15.85 11.15
N HIS A 200 -24.31 15.77 12.47
CA HIS A 200 -23.15 15.54 13.33
C HIS A 200 -22.55 14.14 13.13
N LEU A 201 -23.39 13.11 13.02
CA LEU A 201 -22.95 11.74 12.74
C LEU A 201 -22.30 11.62 11.36
N ILE A 202 -22.85 12.29 10.34
CA ILE A 202 -22.26 12.34 9.00
C ILE A 202 -20.91 13.04 9.04
N ALA A 203 -20.80 14.18 9.72
CA ALA A 203 -19.53 14.88 9.86
C ALA A 203 -18.48 14.02 10.58
N ALA A 204 -18.84 13.28 11.63
CA ALA A 204 -17.95 12.33 12.31
C ALA A 204 -17.57 11.14 11.42
N GLY A 205 -18.49 10.60 10.62
CA GLY A 205 -18.19 9.51 9.69
C GLY A 205 -17.39 9.93 8.45
N ALA A 206 -17.44 11.20 8.07
CA ALA A 206 -16.92 11.69 6.79
C ALA A 206 -15.42 11.50 6.62
N GLY A 207 -14.62 11.67 7.68
CA GLY A 207 -13.17 11.46 7.59
C GLY A 207 -12.82 10.02 7.19
N THR A 208 -13.43 9.05 7.87
CA THR A 208 -13.29 7.63 7.53
C THR A 208 -13.87 7.31 6.15
N GLY A 209 -15.01 7.91 5.78
CA GLY A 209 -15.61 7.73 4.46
C GLY A 209 -14.69 8.19 3.32
N CYS A 210 -14.07 9.37 3.46
CA CYS A 210 -13.09 9.88 2.51
C CYS A 210 -11.83 9.00 2.45
N ALA A 211 -11.36 8.50 3.60
CA ALA A 211 -10.25 7.56 3.64
C ALA A 211 -10.58 6.25 2.90
N LEU A 212 -11.79 5.71 3.05
CA LEU A 212 -12.26 4.51 2.34
C LEU A 212 -12.27 4.71 0.83
N ILE A 213 -12.79 5.84 0.34
CA ILE A 213 -12.74 6.20 -1.09
C ILE A 213 -11.29 6.24 -1.58
N SER A 214 -10.39 6.85 -0.80
CA SER A 214 -8.97 6.89 -1.14
C SER A 214 -8.32 5.51 -1.15
N ILE A 215 -8.68 4.61 -0.23
CA ILE A 215 -8.21 3.21 -0.21
C ILE A 215 -8.63 2.50 -1.48
N ILE A 216 -9.91 2.58 -1.85
CA ILE A 216 -10.45 1.95 -3.06
C ILE A 216 -9.73 2.48 -4.32
N ALA A 217 -9.50 3.79 -4.41
CA ALA A 217 -8.77 4.39 -5.52
C ALA A 217 -7.32 3.86 -5.60
N MET A 218 -6.62 3.76 -4.47
CA MET A 218 -5.25 3.21 -4.43
C MET A 218 -5.20 1.73 -4.81
N LEU A 219 -6.14 0.90 -4.34
CA LEU A 219 -6.24 -0.51 -4.73
C LEU A 219 -6.51 -0.66 -6.23
N THR A 220 -7.43 0.14 -6.76
CA THR A 220 -7.78 0.14 -8.19
C THR A 220 -6.59 0.55 -9.05
N LEU A 221 -5.90 1.64 -8.69
CA LEU A 221 -4.71 2.11 -9.40
C LEU A 221 -3.53 1.15 -9.25
N SER A 222 -3.39 0.49 -8.10
CA SER A 222 -2.40 -0.56 -7.89
C SER A 222 -2.63 -1.71 -8.86
N HIS A 223 -3.87 -2.20 -8.95
CA HIS A 223 -4.22 -3.29 -9.85
C HIS A 223 -4.00 -2.92 -11.32
N LYS A 224 -4.53 -1.77 -11.76
CA LYS A 224 -4.45 -1.29 -13.16
C LYS A 224 -3.00 -1.09 -13.63
N ASN A 225 -2.11 -0.68 -12.73
CA ASN A 225 -0.73 -0.37 -13.07
C ASN A 225 0.25 -1.52 -12.76
N LYS A 226 -0.20 -2.69 -12.30
CA LYS A 226 0.67 -3.79 -11.86
C LYS A 226 1.66 -4.25 -12.95
N GLN A 227 1.24 -4.28 -14.21
CA GLN A 227 2.07 -4.71 -15.34
C GLN A 227 2.99 -3.59 -15.84
N LYS A 228 2.45 -2.37 -16.02
CA LYS A 228 3.20 -1.22 -16.58
C LYS A 228 4.16 -0.58 -15.57
N HIS A 229 3.74 -0.49 -14.30
CA HIS A 229 4.50 0.16 -13.22
C HIS A 229 4.45 -0.71 -11.94
N PRO A 230 5.14 -1.86 -11.93
CA PRO A 230 5.04 -2.85 -10.85
C PRO A 230 5.48 -2.32 -9.48
N GLU A 231 6.50 -1.45 -9.42
CA GLU A 231 6.92 -0.87 -8.14
C GLU A 231 5.87 0.08 -7.59
N ARG A 232 5.40 1.05 -8.38
CA ARG A 232 4.34 1.98 -7.98
C ARG A 232 3.08 1.24 -7.53
N SER A 233 2.73 0.17 -8.23
CA SER A 233 1.62 -0.71 -7.85
C SER A 233 1.80 -1.27 -6.43
N ARG A 234 3.01 -1.69 -6.04
CA ARG A 234 3.31 -2.17 -4.68
C ARG A 234 3.21 -1.06 -3.63
N TYR A 235 3.71 0.15 -3.92
CA TYR A 235 3.61 1.29 -3.01
C TYR A 235 2.15 1.69 -2.75
N LEU A 236 1.33 1.75 -3.80
CA LEU A 236 -0.10 2.01 -3.69
C LEU A 236 -0.83 0.92 -2.90
N LEU A 237 -0.49 -0.35 -3.15
CA LEU A 237 -1.06 -1.48 -2.43
C LEU A 237 -0.71 -1.42 -0.94
N ALA A 238 0.57 -1.25 -0.61
CA ALA A 238 1.04 -1.14 0.77
C ALA A 238 0.38 0.03 1.51
N SER A 239 0.27 1.19 0.85
CA SER A 239 -0.38 2.39 1.42
C SER A 239 -1.87 2.16 1.67
N ALA A 240 -2.57 1.50 0.74
CA ALA A 240 -3.98 1.14 0.91
C ALA A 240 -4.21 0.16 2.05
N ILE A 241 -3.40 -0.91 2.14
CA ILE A 241 -3.49 -1.90 3.22
C ILE A 241 -3.22 -1.22 4.56
N ALA A 242 -2.13 -0.46 4.66
CA ALA A 242 -1.73 0.17 5.90
C ALA A 242 -2.78 1.21 6.35
N THR A 243 -3.29 2.04 5.44
CA THR A 243 -4.37 3.01 5.74
C THR A 243 -5.67 2.30 6.16
N THR A 244 -5.97 1.13 5.61
CA THR A 244 -7.13 0.33 6.04
C THR A 244 -6.96 -0.16 7.47
N VAL A 245 -5.82 -0.81 7.75
CA VAL A 245 -5.46 -1.30 9.08
C VAL A 245 -5.46 -0.17 10.10
N GLN A 246 -4.96 1.00 9.71
CA GLN A 246 -4.98 2.23 10.49
C GLN A 246 -6.38 2.57 11.00
N HIS A 247 -7.35 2.66 10.08
CA HIS A 247 -8.72 3.05 10.39
C HIS A 247 -9.45 1.94 11.15
N ILE A 248 -9.12 0.66 10.91
CA ILE A 248 -9.64 -0.45 11.72
C ILE A 248 -9.19 -0.29 13.18
N PHE A 249 -7.90 -0.05 13.44
CA PHE A 249 -7.43 0.17 14.80
C PHE A 249 -7.99 1.45 15.43
N TYR A 250 -8.17 2.52 14.65
CA TYR A 250 -8.83 3.72 15.12
C TYR A 250 -10.32 3.50 15.45
N ALA A 251 -11.02 2.67 14.67
CA ALA A 251 -12.39 2.27 15.01
C ALA A 251 -12.45 1.45 16.29
N LEU A 252 -11.55 0.47 16.44
CA LEU A 252 -11.44 -0.34 17.65
C LEU A 252 -11.07 0.51 18.87
N SER A 253 -10.28 1.57 18.73
CA SER A 253 -9.89 2.40 19.88
C SER A 253 -11.08 3.07 20.58
N ALA A 254 -12.25 3.16 19.94
CA ALA A 254 -13.49 3.66 20.55
C ALA A 254 -13.96 2.84 21.78
N PHE A 255 -13.53 1.57 21.91
CA PHE A 255 -13.85 0.74 23.07
C PHE A 255 -13.16 1.22 24.35
N TRP A 256 -11.98 1.82 24.23
CA TRP A 256 -11.16 2.24 25.38
C TRP A 256 -11.04 3.76 25.51
N GLN A 257 -11.31 4.51 24.44
CA GLN A 257 -11.31 5.98 24.45
C GLN A 257 -12.63 6.54 25.00
N LYS A 258 -12.54 7.48 25.95
CA LYS A 258 -13.69 8.23 26.52
C LYS A 258 -13.91 9.61 25.89
N SER A 259 -13.08 9.99 24.92
CA SER A 259 -13.16 11.31 24.29
C SER A 259 -14.45 11.45 23.48
N LYS A 260 -15.20 12.53 23.72
CA LYS A 260 -16.37 12.91 22.92
C LYS A 260 -16.00 13.35 21.49
N ASN A 261 -14.73 13.65 21.25
CA ASN A 261 -14.23 14.05 19.92
C ASN A 261 -13.71 12.85 19.11
N HIS A 262 -13.91 11.62 19.59
CA HIS A 262 -13.53 10.42 18.84
C HIS A 262 -14.64 10.05 17.86
N ASP A 263 -14.32 9.95 16.57
CA ASP A 263 -15.33 9.80 15.50
C ASP A 263 -16.21 8.57 15.71
N PHE A 264 -15.59 7.43 15.95
CA PHE A 264 -16.31 6.18 16.17
C PHE A 264 -17.06 6.11 17.51
N ARG A 265 -16.70 6.94 18.50
CA ARG A 265 -17.48 7.11 19.74
C ARG A 265 -18.75 7.90 19.44
N THR A 266 -18.61 8.99 18.69
CA THR A 266 -19.73 9.82 18.22
C THR A 266 -20.71 9.01 17.38
N LEU A 267 -20.19 8.20 16.44
CA LEU A 267 -21.00 7.27 15.64
C LEU A 267 -21.73 6.23 16.50
N TRP A 268 -21.06 5.69 17.53
CA TRP A 268 -21.67 4.74 18.46
C TRP A 268 -22.81 5.35 19.28
N GLU A 269 -22.64 6.58 19.78
CA GLU A 269 -23.73 7.33 20.44
C GLU A 269 -24.91 7.59 19.47
N GLY A 270 -24.63 7.64 18.17
CA GLY A 270 -25.62 7.68 17.10
C GLY A 270 -26.27 6.35 16.74
N GLY A 271 -25.84 5.24 17.34
CA GLY A 271 -26.36 3.89 17.07
C GLY A 271 -25.49 3.03 16.14
N VAL A 272 -24.34 3.51 15.67
CA VAL A 272 -23.42 2.76 14.79
C VAL A 272 -22.29 2.14 15.61
N HIS A 273 -22.41 0.85 15.91
CA HIS A 273 -21.42 0.14 16.72
C HIS A 273 -20.03 0.10 16.04
N PRO A 274 -18.90 0.27 16.77
CA PRO A 274 -17.57 0.31 16.16
C PRO A 274 -17.21 -0.92 15.30
N LEU A 275 -17.71 -2.11 15.66
CA LEU A 275 -17.50 -3.33 14.86
C LEU A 275 -18.17 -3.27 13.48
N VAL A 276 -19.28 -2.55 13.34
CA VAL A 276 -19.92 -2.34 12.03
C VAL A 276 -18.97 -1.55 11.14
N SER A 277 -18.39 -0.47 11.65
CA SER A 277 -17.40 0.32 10.93
C SER A 277 -16.16 -0.50 10.55
N VAL A 278 -15.67 -1.35 11.46
CA VAL A 278 -14.56 -2.29 11.16
C VAL A 278 -14.93 -3.23 10.02
N ALA A 279 -16.13 -3.81 10.02
CA ALA A 279 -16.58 -4.69 8.96
C ALA A 279 -16.60 -3.97 7.59
N PHE A 280 -17.13 -2.74 7.54
CA PHE A 280 -17.12 -1.91 6.33
C PHE A 280 -15.70 -1.57 5.85
N LEU A 281 -14.81 -1.22 6.77
CA LEU A 281 -13.41 -0.93 6.46
C LEU A 281 -12.63 -2.16 5.99
N ALA A 282 -13.00 -3.36 6.43
CA ALA A 282 -12.36 -4.60 6.02
C ALA A 282 -12.76 -5.06 4.60
N LEU A 283 -13.91 -4.62 4.08
CA LEU A 283 -14.44 -5.05 2.77
C LEU A 283 -13.45 -4.92 1.61
N PRO A 284 -12.70 -3.81 1.44
CA PRO A 284 -11.73 -3.71 0.35
C PRO A 284 -10.62 -4.76 0.43
N LEU A 285 -10.15 -5.09 1.64
CA LEU A 285 -9.13 -6.12 1.86
C LEU A 285 -9.69 -7.52 1.62
N LEU A 286 -10.88 -7.80 2.14
CA LEU A 286 -11.57 -9.07 1.89
C LEU A 286 -11.81 -9.29 0.40
N SER A 287 -12.19 -8.22 -0.33
CA SER A 287 -12.40 -8.27 -1.78
C SER A 287 -11.10 -8.57 -2.52
N LEU A 288 -9.98 -7.97 -2.08
CA LEU A 288 -8.65 -8.24 -2.64
C LEU A 288 -8.20 -9.69 -2.37
N ILE A 289 -8.38 -10.18 -1.14
CA ILE A 289 -8.04 -11.56 -0.75
C ILE A 289 -8.88 -12.54 -1.56
N TRP A 290 -10.19 -12.33 -1.64
CA TRP A 290 -11.09 -13.14 -2.45
C TRP A 290 -10.67 -13.18 -3.92
N TYR A 291 -10.42 -12.01 -4.52
CA TYR A 291 -9.99 -11.90 -5.91
C TYR A 291 -8.66 -12.63 -6.17
N THR A 292 -7.69 -12.51 -5.26
CA THR A 292 -6.40 -13.20 -5.40
C THR A 292 -6.52 -14.71 -5.20
N ALA A 293 -7.35 -15.16 -4.25
CA ALA A 293 -7.63 -16.57 -4.03
C ALA A 293 -8.33 -17.19 -5.25
N ALA A 294 -9.36 -16.53 -5.81
CA ALA A 294 -10.09 -17.00 -6.97
C ALA A 294 -9.19 -17.16 -8.20
N ASN A 295 -8.34 -16.18 -8.49
CA ASN A 295 -7.42 -16.25 -9.63
C ASN A 295 -6.33 -17.32 -9.46
N ASN A 296 -5.84 -17.54 -8.24
CA ASN A 296 -4.90 -18.62 -7.97
C ASN A 296 -5.56 -19.99 -8.15
N PHE A 297 -6.82 -20.14 -7.72
CA PHE A 297 -7.57 -21.38 -7.91
C PHE A 297 -7.73 -21.73 -9.40
N THR A 298 -8.12 -20.75 -10.22
CA THR A 298 -8.23 -20.94 -11.68
C THR A 298 -6.89 -21.34 -12.30
N PHE A 299 -5.77 -20.74 -11.88
CA PHE A 299 -4.44 -21.12 -12.36
C PHE A 299 -4.07 -22.57 -12.04
N TYR A 300 -4.40 -23.06 -10.83
CA TYR A 300 -4.17 -24.46 -10.46
C TYR A 300 -5.04 -25.41 -11.27
N GLU A 301 -6.29 -25.06 -11.54
CA GLU A 301 -7.22 -25.88 -12.32
C GLU A 301 -6.72 -26.04 -13.78
N THR A 302 -6.29 -24.95 -14.42
CA THR A 302 -5.68 -25.01 -15.77
C THR A 302 -4.45 -25.91 -15.78
N LYS A 303 -3.55 -25.76 -14.80
CA LYS A 303 -2.31 -26.54 -14.75
C LYS A 303 -2.57 -28.04 -14.51
N ILE A 304 -3.57 -28.39 -13.70
CA ILE A 304 -3.98 -29.79 -13.49
C ILE A 304 -4.56 -30.38 -14.79
N ASN A 305 -5.36 -29.61 -15.52
CA ASN A 305 -5.94 -30.06 -16.80
C ASN A 305 -4.85 -30.24 -17.88
N ASP A 306 -3.87 -29.34 -17.95
CA ASP A 306 -2.73 -29.48 -18.86
C ASP A 306 -1.90 -30.74 -18.55
N ILE A 307 -1.67 -31.05 -17.27
CA ILE A 307 -0.99 -32.29 -16.85
C ILE A 307 -1.80 -33.52 -17.25
N LYS A 308 -3.13 -33.51 -17.07
CA LYS A 308 -4.01 -34.62 -17.48
C LYS A 308 -4.02 -34.85 -19.00
N HIS A 309 -3.85 -33.81 -19.79
CA HIS A 309 -3.77 -33.92 -21.25
C HIS A 309 -2.35 -34.24 -21.76
N GLN A 310 -1.31 -34.07 -20.93
CA GLN A 310 0.07 -34.45 -21.23
C GLN A 310 0.45 -35.84 -20.71
N THR A 311 -0.35 -36.47 -19.86
CA THR A 311 -0.18 -37.91 -19.56
C THR A 311 -0.26 -38.68 -20.88
N PRO A 312 0.82 -39.38 -21.30
CA PRO A 312 0.78 -40.19 -22.51
C PRO A 312 -0.41 -41.12 -22.39
N ARG A 313 -1.31 -41.12 -23.39
CA ARG A 313 -2.26 -42.22 -23.52
C ARG A 313 -1.43 -43.49 -23.47
N GLU A 314 -1.69 -44.35 -22.47
CA GLU A 314 -1.02 -45.65 -22.40
C GLU A 314 -0.99 -46.21 -23.81
N PRO A 315 0.17 -46.65 -24.31
CA PRO A 315 0.24 -47.27 -25.61
C PRO A 315 -0.80 -48.38 -25.57
N SER A 316 -1.88 -48.19 -26.33
CA SER A 316 -2.88 -49.23 -26.51
C SER A 316 -2.08 -50.45 -26.88
N LEU A 317 -2.10 -51.48 -26.02
CA LEU A 317 -1.50 -52.78 -26.26
C LEU A 317 -2.17 -53.34 -27.52
N GLY A 318 -1.68 -52.88 -28.66
CA GLY A 318 -2.07 -53.32 -29.98
C GLY A 318 -1.59 -54.74 -30.08
N GLY A 319 -2.56 -55.65 -30.09
CA GLY A 319 -2.37 -57.08 -30.13
C GLY A 319 -1.32 -57.49 -31.15
N SER A 320 -0.26 -58.10 -30.63
CA SER A 320 0.60 -59.02 -31.36
C SER A 320 -0.22 -60.25 -31.74
N THR A 321 -0.78 -60.27 -32.94
CA THR A 321 -1.07 -61.52 -33.67
C THR A 321 -0.86 -61.31 -35.15
N GLY A 322 0.26 -61.77 -35.70
CA GLY A 322 0.54 -61.66 -37.12
C GLY A 322 1.84 -62.32 -37.55
N ASN A 323 1.92 -63.64 -37.39
CA ASN A 323 2.89 -64.54 -38.04
C ASN A 323 3.27 -64.05 -39.45
N LYS A 324 4.57 -63.82 -39.70
CA LYS A 324 5.12 -63.95 -41.05
C LYS A 324 6.28 -64.94 -41.07
N ALA A 325 5.97 -66.02 -41.76
CA ALA A 325 6.74 -67.22 -41.99
C ALA A 325 8.14 -66.96 -42.57
N PHE A 326 9.06 -67.78 -42.07
CA PHE A 326 10.12 -68.44 -42.81
C PHE A 326 9.88 -68.49 -44.33
N ARG A 327 10.80 -67.91 -45.11
CA ARG A 327 11.14 -68.42 -46.44
C ARG A 327 12.64 -68.29 -46.66
N SER A 328 13.29 -69.44 -46.61
CA SER A 328 14.57 -69.72 -47.24
C SER A 328 14.48 -69.44 -48.74
N LYS A 329 15.54 -68.91 -49.33
CA LYS A 329 16.18 -69.46 -50.54
C LYS A 329 17.49 -68.74 -50.87
N GLU A 330 18.50 -69.59 -51.07
CA GLU A 330 19.69 -69.48 -51.93
C GLU A 330 20.66 -68.31 -51.74
#